data_AF-A0A1X7VKL7-F1
#
_entry.id   AF-A0A1X7VKL7-F1
#
_cell.length_a   1.000
_cell.length_b   1.000
_cell.length_c   1.000
_cell.angle_alpha   90.00
_cell.angle_beta   90.00
_cell.angle_gamma   90.00
#
_symmetry.space_group_name_H-M   'P 1'
#
loop_
_entity.id
_entity.type
_entity.pdbx_description
1 polymer ?
#
loop_
_entity_poly.entity_id
_entity_poly.type
_entity_poly.pdbx_seq_one_letter_code
_entity_poly.pdbx_strand_id
1 'polypeptide(L)'
;MIYFIANGITDNDRKRAIFLSACGSRTFDLLRNLLQPAKPGEKSFDELVDVLKGHNAPRPSVITQRYKFNTRIRQQAESVSTYVAELKAMAEFCDFPNLEQMLHDQLICGIADLCIQKRLLQDALT
;
A
#
# COMPACT_ATOMS: atom_id res chain seq x y z
N MET A 1 -15.32 -5.68 -3.84
CA MET A 1 -16.23 -4.52 -3.81
C MET A 1 -17.06 -4.40 -5.08
N ILE A 2 -16.46 -4.41 -6.28
CA ILE A 2 -17.18 -4.22 -7.56
C ILE A 2 -18.32 -5.24 -7.76
N TYR A 3 -18.12 -6.52 -7.39
CA TYR A 3 -19.16 -7.56 -7.53
C TYR A 3 -20.45 -7.21 -6.78
N PHE A 4 -20.36 -6.75 -5.53
CA PHE A 4 -21.55 -6.41 -4.74
C PHE A 4 -22.29 -5.20 -5.31
N ILE A 5 -21.55 -4.18 -5.74
CA ILE A 5 -22.10 -2.98 -6.35
C ILE A 5 -22.82 -3.33 -7.66
N ALA A 6 -22.17 -4.09 -8.54
CA ALA A 6 -22.72 -4.50 -9.83
C ALA A 6 -24.02 -5.33 -9.71
N ASN A 7 -24.19 -6.05 -8.59
CA ASN A 7 -25.35 -6.89 -8.33
C ASN A 7 -26.35 -6.26 -7.33
N GLY A 8 -26.18 -4.99 -6.96
CA GLY A 8 -27.09 -4.30 -6.03
C GLY A 8 -27.13 -4.90 -4.62
N ILE A 9 -26.08 -5.59 -4.19
CA ILE A 9 -26.01 -6.23 -2.87
C ILE A 9 -25.56 -5.20 -1.84
N THR A 10 -26.52 -4.70 -1.06
CA THR A 10 -26.28 -3.72 0.01
C THR A 10 -26.21 -4.37 1.39
N ASP A 11 -26.99 -5.43 1.62
CA ASP A 11 -27.10 -6.15 2.89
C ASP A 11 -25.77 -6.82 3.32
N ASN A 12 -25.37 -6.58 4.57
CA ASN A 12 -24.08 -7.04 5.10
C ASN A 12 -24.05 -8.54 5.38
N ASP A 13 -25.17 -9.13 5.81
CA ASP A 13 -25.26 -10.57 6.04
C ASP A 13 -25.16 -11.34 4.72
N ARG A 14 -25.81 -10.84 3.66
CA ARG A 14 -25.72 -11.38 2.30
C ARG A 14 -24.32 -11.24 1.73
N LYS A 15 -23.63 -10.11 1.94
CA LYS A 15 -22.21 -9.96 1.55
C LYS A 15 -21.33 -11.00 2.24
N ARG A 16 -21.50 -11.20 3.56
CA ARG A 16 -20.78 -12.23 4.32
C ARG A 16 -21.05 -13.62 3.77
N ALA A 17 -22.31 -13.99 3.59
CA ALA A 17 -22.70 -15.31 3.10
C ALA A 17 -22.10 -15.60 1.72
N ILE A 18 -22.22 -14.64 0.78
CA ILE A 18 -21.64 -14.75 -0.56
C ILE A 18 -20.12 -14.89 -0.47
N PHE A 19 -19.47 -14.03 0.32
CA PHE A 19 -18.03 -14.08 0.49
C PHE A 19 -17.54 -15.43 1.03
N LEU A 20 -18.12 -15.93 2.11
CA LEU A 20 -17.77 -17.23 2.70
C LEU A 20 -18.03 -18.40 1.75
N SER A 21 -19.06 -18.30 0.91
CA SER A 21 -19.35 -19.33 -0.11
C SER A 21 -18.38 -19.29 -1.29
N ALA A 22 -17.86 -18.11 -1.66
CA ALA A 22 -17.08 -17.89 -2.87
C ALA A 22 -15.56 -17.85 -2.63
N CYS A 23 -15.08 -17.68 -1.39
CA CYS A 23 -13.66 -17.50 -1.09
C CYS A 23 -12.80 -18.78 -1.25
N GLY A 24 -13.45 -19.94 -1.41
CA GLY A 24 -12.80 -21.23 -1.56
C GLY A 24 -12.31 -21.84 -0.25
N SER A 25 -12.05 -23.15 -0.27
CA SER A 25 -11.72 -23.94 0.93
C SER A 25 -10.48 -23.44 1.66
N ARG A 26 -9.38 -23.17 0.93
CA ARG A 26 -8.11 -22.71 1.54
C ARG A 26 -8.27 -21.41 2.32
N THR A 27 -8.97 -20.43 1.74
CA THR A 27 -9.21 -19.12 2.38
C THR A 27 -10.15 -19.26 3.58
N PHE A 28 -11.18 -20.11 3.44
CA PHE A 28 -12.12 -20.39 4.53
C PHE A 28 -11.43 -21.07 5.72
N ASP A 29 -10.57 -22.06 5.48
CA ASP A 29 -9.78 -22.72 6.53
C ASP A 29 -8.81 -21.76 7.22
N LEU A 30 -8.17 -20.89 6.46
CA LEU A 30 -7.32 -19.83 7.01
C LEU A 30 -8.13 -18.91 7.94
N LEU A 31 -9.28 -18.41 7.49
CA LEU A 31 -10.18 -17.60 8.32
C LEU A 31 -10.58 -18.33 9.60
N ARG A 32 -10.97 -19.60 9.49
CA ARG A 32 -11.37 -20.44 10.63
C ARG A 32 -10.23 -20.59 11.65
N ASN A 33 -8.99 -20.73 11.18
CA ASN A 33 -7.82 -20.84 12.06
C ASN A 33 -7.48 -19.49 12.71
N LEU A 34 -7.54 -18.38 11.97
CA LEU A 34 -7.20 -17.05 12.48
C LEU A 34 -8.24 -16.47 13.45
N LEU A 35 -9.50 -16.92 13.36
CA LEU A 35 -10.60 -16.39 14.17
C LEU A 35 -10.85 -17.14 15.47
N GLN A 36 -10.14 -18.23 15.75
CA GLN A 36 -10.37 -19.02 16.96
C GLN A 36 -10.31 -18.14 18.23
N PRO A 37 -11.25 -18.29 19.17
CA PRO A 37 -12.30 -19.33 19.25
C PRO A 37 -13.61 -19.03 18.48
N ALA A 38 -13.75 -17.87 17.85
CA ALA A 38 -14.94 -17.49 17.11
C ALA A 38 -15.04 -18.17 15.74
N LYS A 39 -16.26 -18.26 15.18
CA LYS A 39 -16.51 -18.80 13.84
C LYS A 39 -16.56 -17.70 12.78
N PRO A 40 -16.17 -17.97 11.52
CA PRO A 40 -16.28 -17.00 10.44
C PRO A 40 -17.71 -16.44 10.23
N GLY A 41 -18.75 -17.24 10.49
CA GLY A 41 -20.14 -16.80 10.38
C GLY A 41 -20.59 -15.82 11.48
N GLU A 42 -19.86 -15.72 12.58
CA GLU A 42 -20.15 -14.82 13.72
C GLU A 42 -19.53 -13.44 13.54
N LYS A 43 -18.73 -13.24 12.48
CA LYS A 43 -18.04 -12.00 12.16
C LYS A 43 -18.73 -11.24 11.06
N SER A 44 -18.57 -9.93 11.03
CA SER A 44 -19.01 -9.08 9.92
C SER A 44 -18.16 -9.32 8.68
N PHE A 45 -18.69 -8.98 7.50
CA PHE A 45 -17.92 -9.05 6.26
C PHE A 45 -16.60 -8.24 6.35
N ASP A 46 -16.65 -7.05 6.95
CA ASP A 46 -15.47 -6.17 7.06
C ASP A 46 -14.40 -6.77 7.98
N GLU A 47 -14.80 -7.32 9.15
CA GLU A 47 -13.86 -8.03 10.03
C GLU A 47 -13.17 -9.21 9.32
N LEU A 48 -13.91 -9.98 8.51
CA LEU A 48 -13.33 -11.09 7.74
C LEU A 48 -12.30 -10.61 6.71
N VAL A 49 -12.61 -9.52 6.02
CA VAL A 49 -11.68 -8.90 5.05
C VAL A 49 -10.44 -8.38 5.76
N ASP A 50 -10.59 -7.74 6.91
CA ASP A 50 -9.47 -7.16 7.66
C ASP A 50 -8.54 -8.24 8.23
N VAL A 51 -9.08 -9.35 8.74
CA VAL A 51 -8.28 -10.51 9.17
C VAL A 51 -7.45 -11.06 8.01
N LEU A 52 -8.04 -11.24 6.84
CA LEU A 52 -7.32 -11.74 5.66
C LEU A 52 -6.28 -10.75 5.14
N LYS A 53 -6.59 -9.45 5.14
CA LYS A 53 -5.62 -8.41 4.78
C LYS A 53 -4.45 -8.40 5.74
N GLY A 54 -4.70 -8.44 7.05
CA GLY A 54 -3.66 -8.47 8.07
C GLY A 54 -2.72 -9.67 7.93
N HIS A 55 -3.25 -10.83 7.54
CA HIS A 55 -2.44 -12.03 7.32
C HIS A 55 -1.70 -12.03 5.98
N ASN A 56 -2.38 -11.73 4.88
CA ASN A 56 -1.83 -11.90 3.52
C ASN A 56 -1.03 -10.69 3.02
N ALA A 57 -1.34 -9.51 3.54
CA ALA A 57 -0.68 -8.25 3.20
C ALA A 57 -0.42 -7.47 4.49
N PRO A 58 0.41 -8.02 5.42
CA PRO A 58 0.74 -7.31 6.64
C PRO A 58 1.34 -5.96 6.27
N ARG A 59 0.85 -4.91 6.93
CA ARG A 59 1.35 -3.55 6.69
C ARG A 59 2.87 -3.57 6.87
N PRO A 60 3.65 -3.20 5.86
CA PRO A 60 5.10 -3.21 6.00
C PRO A 60 5.54 -2.18 7.05
N SER A 61 6.66 -2.46 7.71
CA SER A 61 7.23 -1.53 8.68
C SER A 61 7.48 -0.16 8.03
N VAL A 62 6.90 0.88 8.63
CA VAL A 62 7.06 2.28 8.19
C VAL A 62 8.54 2.63 8.09
N ILE A 63 9.36 2.20 9.06
CA ILE A 63 10.81 2.46 9.07
C ILE A 63 11.48 1.81 7.86
N THR A 64 11.13 0.57 7.54
CA THR A 64 11.69 -0.14 6.38
C THR A 64 11.29 0.54 5.06
N GLN A 65 10.05 1.02 4.95
CA GLN A 65 9.58 1.69 3.75
C GLN A 65 10.23 3.06 3.57
N ARG A 66 10.33 3.84 4.66
CA ARG A 66 11.08 5.10 4.67
C ARG A 66 12.54 4.90 4.31
N TYR A 67 13.18 3.85 4.81
CA TYR A 67 14.55 3.51 4.42
C TYR A 67 14.66 3.24 2.92
N LYS A 68 13.78 2.40 2.35
CA LYS A 68 13.77 2.13 0.89
C LYS A 68 13.55 3.40 0.07
N PHE A 69 12.60 4.24 0.49
CA PHE A 69 12.31 5.52 -0.15
C PHE A 69 13.53 6.44 -0.11
N ASN A 70 14.11 6.68 1.07
CA ASN A 70 15.24 7.59 1.26
C ASN A 70 16.55 7.09 0.64
N THR A 71 16.68 5.79 0.39
CA THR A 71 17.86 5.20 -0.26
C THR A 71 17.69 4.97 -1.75
N ARG A 72 16.52 5.31 -2.32
CA ARG A 72 16.28 5.17 -3.74
C ARG A 72 17.08 6.24 -4.50
N ILE A 73 17.95 5.78 -5.39
CA ILE A 73 18.72 6.61 -6.32
C ILE A 73 18.23 6.33 -7.74
N ARG A 74 17.99 7.37 -8.54
CA ARG A 74 17.60 7.25 -9.95
C ARG A 74 18.67 6.48 -10.73
N GLN A 75 18.27 5.47 -11.48
CA GLN A 75 19.20 4.72 -12.32
C GLN A 75 19.62 5.56 -13.54
N GLN A 76 20.83 5.33 -14.07
CA GLN A 76 21.36 6.16 -15.17
C GLN A 76 20.49 6.11 -16.43
N ALA A 77 19.87 4.96 -16.73
CA ALA A 77 18.97 4.77 -17.86
C ALA A 77 17.49 5.09 -17.54
N GLU A 78 17.18 5.44 -16.30
CA GLU A 78 15.81 5.70 -15.86
C GLU A 78 15.43 7.16 -16.10
N SER A 79 14.27 7.35 -16.75
CA SER A 79 13.73 8.70 -16.97
C SER A 79 13.29 9.35 -15.65
N VAL A 80 13.30 10.68 -15.60
CA VAL A 80 12.83 11.42 -14.40
C VAL A 80 11.37 11.09 -14.07
N SER A 81 10.50 10.96 -15.09
CA SER A 81 9.08 10.67 -14.87
C SER A 81 8.87 9.28 -14.31
N THR A 82 9.61 8.27 -14.80
CA THR A 82 9.62 6.91 -14.23
C THR A 82 10.07 6.94 -12.78
N TYR A 83 11.16 7.66 -12.49
CA TYR A 83 11.68 7.78 -11.14
C TYR A 83 10.68 8.40 -10.16
N VAL A 84 10.01 9.48 -10.56
CA VAL A 84 8.96 10.13 -9.75
C VAL A 84 7.76 9.20 -9.53
N ALA A 85 7.34 8.44 -10.54
CA ALA A 85 6.26 7.46 -10.40
C ALA A 85 6.62 6.37 -9.38
N GLU A 86 7.85 5.85 -9.45
CA GLU A 86 8.36 4.86 -8.49
C GLU A 86 8.44 5.43 -7.06
N LEU A 87 8.93 6.67 -6.88
CA LEU A 87 8.95 7.32 -5.56
C LEU A 87 7.54 7.45 -4.97
N LYS A 88 6.55 7.82 -5.80
CA LYS A 88 5.15 7.91 -5.36
C LYS A 88 4.61 6.55 -4.92
N ALA A 89 4.94 5.48 -5.64
CA ALA A 89 4.55 4.12 -5.27
C ALA A 89 5.21 3.69 -3.95
N MET A 90 6.52 3.96 -3.77
CA MET A 90 7.25 3.61 -2.54
C MET A 90 6.76 4.38 -1.30
N ALA A 91 6.23 5.59 -1.50
CA ALA A 91 5.74 6.41 -0.41
C ALA A 91 4.41 5.94 0.20
N GLU A 92 3.68 5.01 -0.44
CA GLU A 92 2.36 4.53 -0.03
C GLU A 92 2.29 4.11 1.45
N PHE A 93 3.34 3.44 1.94
CA PHE A 93 3.42 2.91 3.31
C PHE A 93 4.42 3.65 4.21
N CYS A 94 4.87 4.83 3.79
CA CYS A 94 5.86 5.60 4.54
C CYS A 94 5.26 6.51 5.62
N ASP A 95 3.94 6.69 5.66
CA ASP A 95 3.25 7.57 6.62
C ASP A 95 3.89 8.95 6.73
N PHE A 96 4.23 9.55 5.59
CA PHE A 96 4.81 10.88 5.57
C PHE A 96 3.72 11.93 5.89
N PRO A 97 3.91 12.80 6.90
CA PRO A 97 2.96 13.86 7.20
C PRO A 97 2.82 14.86 6.05
N ASN A 98 3.90 15.10 5.31
CA ASN A 98 3.93 15.93 4.12
C ASN A 98 4.56 15.16 2.96
N LEU A 99 3.72 14.43 2.22
CA LEU A 99 4.17 13.60 1.10
C LEU A 99 4.85 14.43 -0.01
N GLU A 100 4.30 15.60 -0.35
CA GLU A 100 4.84 16.44 -1.43
C GLU A 100 6.26 16.90 -1.12
N GLN A 101 6.49 17.36 0.11
CA GLN A 101 7.81 17.76 0.56
C GLN A 101 8.80 16.58 0.52
N MET A 102 8.41 15.40 1.00
CA MET A 102 9.30 14.23 1.00
C MET A 102 9.63 13.74 -0.41
N LEU A 103 8.66 13.80 -1.33
CA LEU A 103 8.90 13.50 -2.76
C LEU A 103 9.87 14.49 -3.39
N HIS A 104 9.73 15.78 -3.08
CA HIS A 104 10.62 16.82 -3.58
C HIS A 104 12.05 16.63 -3.06
N ASP A 105 12.21 16.46 -1.74
CA ASP A 105 13.52 16.25 -1.11
C ASP A 105 14.21 15.00 -1.67
N GLN A 106 13.48 13.89 -1.81
CA GLN A 106 14.05 12.66 -2.34
C GLN A 106 14.32 12.70 -3.85
N LEU A 107 13.54 13.48 -4.61
CA LEU A 107 13.84 13.72 -6.02
C LEU A 107 15.20 14.39 -6.17
N ILE A 108 15.49 15.43 -5.37
CA ILE A 108 16.77 16.13 -5.39
C ILE A 108 17.90 15.22 -4.90
N CYS A 109 17.72 14.57 -3.75
CA CYS A 109 18.74 13.71 -3.14
C CYS A 109 19.07 12.47 -3.98
N GLY A 110 18.07 11.90 -4.67
CA GLY A 110 18.23 10.67 -5.45
C GLY A 110 18.69 10.88 -6.90
N ILE A 111 18.90 12.12 -7.36
CA ILE A 111 19.56 12.36 -8.65
C ILE A 111 21.07 12.17 -8.48
N ALA A 112 21.62 11.15 -9.15
CA ALA A 112 23.06 10.85 -9.10
C ALA A 112 23.94 11.89 -9.82
N ASP A 113 23.36 12.71 -10.70
CA ASP A 113 24.07 13.76 -11.42
C ASP A 113 24.29 14.99 -10.51
N LEU A 114 25.53 15.17 -10.05
CA LEU A 114 25.92 16.24 -9.15
C LEU A 114 25.74 17.64 -9.75
N CYS A 115 25.82 17.80 -11.07
CA CYS A 115 25.62 19.10 -11.72
C CYS A 115 24.13 19.47 -11.69
N ILE A 116 23.26 18.53 -12.04
CA ILE A 116 21.80 18.73 -11.97
C ILE A 116 21.37 18.96 -10.52
N GLN A 117 21.85 18.14 -9.60
CA GLN A 117 21.54 18.26 -8.18
C GLN A 117 21.96 19.63 -7.61
N LYS A 118 23.17 20.10 -7.91
CA LYS A 118 23.63 21.44 -7.49
C LYS A 118 22.74 22.56 -7.99
N ARG A 119 22.32 22.49 -9.26
CA ARG A 119 21.45 23.51 -9.85
C ARG A 119 20.07 23.51 -9.17
N LEU A 120 19.47 22.35 -8.98
CA LEU A 120 18.17 22.22 -8.29
C LEU A 120 18.23 22.72 -6.84
N LEU A 121 19.33 22.47 -6.13
CA LEU A 121 19.55 22.99 -4.78
C LEU A 121 19.70 24.51 -4.76
N GLN A 122 20.34 25.10 -5.76
CA GLN A 122 20.45 26.56 -5.87
C GLN A 122 19.09 27.21 -6.11
N ASP A 123 18.29 26.66 -7.03
CA ASP A 123 16.95 27.16 -7.36
C ASP A 123 15.98 27.02 -6.17
N ALA A 124 16.19 26.04 -5.28
CA ALA A 124 15.38 25.85 -4.07
C ALA A 124 15.74 26.77 -2.89
N LEU A 125 16.91 27.44 -2.94
CA LEU A 125 17.41 28.34 -1.88
C LEU A 125 17.12 29.83 -2.16
N THR A 126 16.55 30.14 -3.33
CA THR A 126 16.18 31.49 -3.78
C THR A 126 14.68 31.67 -3.81
#